data_AF-Q7UMF5-F1
#
_entry.id   AF-Q7UMF5-F1
#
_cell.length_a   1.000
_cell.length_b   1.000
_cell.length_c   1.000
_cell.angle_alpha   90.00
_cell.angle_beta   90.00
_cell.angle_gamma   90.00
#
_symmetry.space_group_name_H-M   'P 1'
#
loop_
_entity.id
_entity.type
_entity.pdbx_description
1 polymer ?
#
loop_
_entity_poly.entity_id
_entity_poly.type
_entity_poly.pdbx_seq_one_letter_code
_entity_poly.pdbx_strand_id
1 'polypeptide(L)' 'MPKALCLVSLVASILLLVLFGADLLLGVAGMSDMAPLGSASMLMNLGFVIFSGLLAFLSFTTYREQR' A
#
# COMPACT_ATOMS: atom_id res chain seq x y z
N MET A 1 -10.52 -21.13 -8.94
CA MET A 1 -10.57 -20.69 -7.54
C MET A 1 -9.33 -19.94 -7.00
N PRO A 2 -8.09 -20.08 -7.54
CA PRO A 2 -6.94 -19.29 -7.05
C PRO A 2 -6.90 -17.82 -7.54
N LYS A 3 -7.55 -17.52 -8.69
CA LYS A 3 -7.55 -16.17 -9.30
C LYS A 3 -8.23 -15.10 -8.44
N ALA A 4 -9.33 -15.44 -7.75
CA ALA A 4 -10.10 -14.48 -6.97
C ALA A 4 -9.33 -14.01 -5.72
N LEU A 5 -8.70 -14.93 -4.99
CA LEU A 5 -7.89 -14.61 -3.80
C LEU A 5 -6.69 -13.72 -4.15
N CYS A 6 -6.04 -13.99 -5.29
CA CYS A 6 -4.92 -13.18 -5.77
C CYS A 6 -5.36 -11.75 -6.17
N LEU A 7 -6.54 -11.60 -6.77
CA LEU A 7 -7.09 -10.29 -7.10
C LEU A 7 -7.47 -9.51 -5.84
N VAL A 8 -8.03 -10.17 -4.82
CA VAL A 8 -8.33 -9.53 -3.54
C VAL A 8 -7.05 -9.04 -2.84
N SER A 9 -6.00 -9.86 -2.79
CA SER A 9 -4.71 -9.45 -2.19
C SER A 9 -4.04 -8.31 -2.97
N LEU A 10 -4.15 -8.30 -4.29
CA LEU A 10 -3.69 -7.21 -5.14
C LEU A 10 -4.44 -5.91 -4.82
N VAL A 11 -5.77 -5.95 -4.76
CA VAL A 11 -6.57 -4.75 -4.44
C VAL A 11 -6.26 -4.24 -3.04
N ALA A 12 -6.21 -5.14 -2.05
CA ALA A 12 -5.89 -4.77 -0.66
C ALA A 12 -4.50 -4.12 -0.54
N SER A 13 -3.48 -4.69 -1.19
CA SER A 13 -2.12 -4.13 -1.17
C SER A 13 -2.03 -2.77 -1.86
N ILE A 14 -2.74 -2.56 -2.98
CA ILE A 14 -2.81 -1.26 -3.64
C ILE A 14 -3.49 -0.22 -2.75
N LEU A 15 -4.60 -0.57 -2.08
CA LEU A 15 -5.29 0.35 -1.17
C LEU A 15 -4.39 0.77 0.00
N LEU A 16 -3.62 -0.17 0.56
CA LEU A 16 -2.63 0.14 1.61
C LEU A 16 -1.52 1.06 1.09
N LEU A 17 -1.00 0.79 -0.11
CA LEU A 17 0.05 1.60 -0.72
C LEU A 17 -0.43 3.05 -0.93
N VAL A 18 -1.66 3.23 -1.43
CA VAL A 18 -2.25 4.55 -1.62
C VAL A 18 -2.47 5.25 -0.27
N LEU A 19 -3.02 4.56 0.72
CA LEU A 19 -3.33 5.14 2.02
C LEU A 19 -2.06 5.59 2.77
N PHE A 20 -1.10 4.67 2.95
CA PHE A 20 0.15 4.95 3.66
C PHE A 20 1.12 5.79 2.84
N GLY A 21 1.07 5.69 1.51
CA GLY A 21 1.84 6.55 0.61
C GLY A 21 1.37 8.00 0.65
N ALA A 22 0.05 8.22 0.64
CA ALA A 22 -0.51 9.55 0.82
C ALA A 22 -0.17 10.12 2.20
N ASP A 23 -0.30 9.31 3.26
CA ASP A 23 0.04 9.74 4.62
C ASP A 23 1.53 10.08 4.78
N LEU A 24 2.42 9.30 4.15
CA LEU A 24 3.85 9.59 4.12
C LEU A 24 4.16 10.88 3.36
N LEU A 25 3.59 11.07 2.17
CA LEU A 25 3.82 12.26 1.35
C LEU A 25 3.32 13.53 2.05
N LEU A 26 2.11 13.48 2.62
CA LEU A 26 1.52 14.61 3.35
C LEU A 26 2.27 14.88 4.66
N GLY A 27 2.72 13.84 5.35
CA GLY A 27 3.58 13.94 6.53
C GLY A 27 4.92 14.59 6.24
N VAL A 28 5.59 14.21 5.15
CA VAL A 28 6.85 14.82 4.70
C VAL A 28 6.64 16.25 4.21
N ALA A 29 5.49 16.57 3.63
CA ALA A 29 5.12 17.92 3.22
C ALA A 29 4.72 18.85 4.40
N GLY A 30 4.69 18.34 5.64
CA GLY A 30 4.28 19.11 6.83
C GLY A 30 2.77 19.38 6.91
N MET A 31 1.97 18.70 6.09
CA MET A 31 0.51 18.86 6.02
C MET A 31 -0.19 17.79 6.89
N SER A 32 0.17 17.71 8.18
CA SER A 32 -0.35 16.69 9.10
C SER A 32 -1.87 16.74 9.29
N ASP A 33 -2.47 17.92 9.19
CA ASP A 33 -3.93 18.10 9.37
C ASP A 33 -4.75 17.50 8.22
N MET A 34 -4.13 17.34 7.05
CA MET A 34 -4.76 16.75 5.86
C MET A 34 -4.36 15.28 5.68
N ALA A 35 -3.42 14.79 6.49
CA ALA A 35 -2.91 13.43 6.41
C ALA A 35 -3.96 12.45 6.96
N PRO A 36 -4.34 11.38 6.20
CA PRO A 36 -5.42 10.46 6.59
C PRO A 36 -5.26 9.82 7.97
N LEU A 37 -4.02 9.58 8.39
CA LEU A 37 -3.63 9.00 9.68
C LEU A 37 -2.88 10.02 10.55
N GLY A 38 -2.90 11.30 10.19
CA GLY A 38 -2.27 12.39 10.92
C GLY A 38 -0.73 12.34 10.93
N SER A 39 -0.10 11.54 10.05
CA SER A 39 1.36 11.35 10.03
C SER A 39 1.94 10.95 11.40
N ALA A 40 1.21 10.14 12.18
CA ALA A 40 1.56 9.82 13.57
C ALA A 40 2.92 9.12 13.72
N SER A 41 3.35 8.33 12.73
CA SER A 41 4.66 7.68 12.73
C SER A 41 5.21 7.54 11.31
N MET A 42 6.27 8.29 11.00
CA MET A 42 6.98 8.17 9.71
C MET A 42 7.54 6.76 9.48
N LEU A 43 8.04 6.09 10.53
CA LEU A 43 8.59 4.74 10.41
C LEU A 43 7.51 3.73 9.98
N MET A 44 6.31 3.84 10.54
CA MET A 44 5.18 3.01 10.18
C MET A 44 4.77 3.24 8.73
N ASN A 45 4.60 4.50 8.33
CA ASN A 45 4.19 4.85 6.98
C ASN A 45 5.20 4.36 5.93
N LEU A 46 6.50 4.58 6.19
CA LEU A 46 7.58 4.09 5.33
C LEU A 46 7.56 2.55 5.22
N GLY A 47 7.44 1.86 6.35
CA GLY A 47 7.38 0.40 6.38
C GLY A 47 6.19 -0.13 5.58
N PHE A 48 5.00 0.40 5.82
CA PHE A 48 3.79 -0.01 5.10
C PHE A 48 3.87 0.29 3.61
N VAL A 49 4.44 1.42 3.18
CA VAL A 49 4.66 1.71 1.75
C VAL A 49 5.57 0.67 1.11
N ILE A 50 6.69 0.31 1.76
CA ILE A 50 7.63 -0.68 1.23
C ILE A 50 6.99 -2.07 1.14
N PHE A 51 6.40 -2.55 2.23
CA PHE A 51 5.79 -3.89 2.27
C PHE A 51 4.56 -4.02 1.38
N SER A 52 3.70 -2.99 1.33
CA SER A 52 2.53 -2.99 0.43
C SER A 52 2.95 -2.95 -1.04
N GLY A 53 4.01 -2.22 -1.38
CA GLY A 53 4.61 -2.23 -2.72
C GLY A 53 5.12 -3.61 -3.12
N LEU A 54 5.85 -4.29 -2.23
CA LEU A 54 6.30 -5.67 -2.46
C LEU A 54 5.11 -6.63 -2.63
N LEU A 55 4.10 -6.53 -1.78
CA LEU A 55 2.90 -7.37 -1.86
C LEU A 55 2.10 -7.15 -3.14
N ALA A 56 1.97 -5.90 -3.59
CA ALA A 56 1.33 -5.56 -4.84
C ALA A 56 2.11 -6.13 -6.03
N PHE A 57 3.45 -6.02 -6.02
CA PHE A 57 4.30 -6.59 -7.05
C PHE A 57 4.17 -8.12 -7.12
N LEU A 58 4.30 -8.82 -5.99
CA LEU A 58 4.17 -10.28 -5.93
C LEU A 58 2.76 -10.76 -6.33
N SER A 59 1.71 -10.08 -5.84
CA SER A 59 0.34 -10.41 -6.23
C SER A 59 0.12 -10.20 -7.73
N PHE A 60 0.69 -9.15 -8.31
CA PHE A 60 0.58 -8.87 -9.73
C PHE A 60 1.33 -9.90 -10.60
N THR A 61 2.53 -10.31 -10.20
CA THR A 61 3.28 -11.34 -10.93
C THR A 61 2.55 -12.67 -10.87
N THR A 62 2.07 -13.09 -9.70
CA THR A 62 1.28 -14.32 -9.55
C THR A 62 -0.04 -14.26 -10.34
N TYR A 63 -0.72 -13.11 -10.36
CA TYR A 63 -1.93 -12.92 -11.16
C TYR A 63 -1.66 -13.10 -12.67
N ARG A 64 -0.53 -12.57 -13.15
CA ARG A 64 -0.10 -12.72 -14.55
C ARG A 64 0.32 -14.15 -14.89
N GLU A 65 0.92 -14.88 -13.96
CA GLU A 65 1.31 -16.28 -14.16
C GLU A 65 0.12 -17.23 -14.19
N GLN A 66 -0.95 -16.93 -13.45
CA GLN A 66 -2.17 -17.73 -13.47
C GLN A 66 -3.00 -17.57 -14.75
N ARG A 67 -2.48 -16.95 -15.82
CA ARG A 67 -3.24 -16.63 -17.04
C ARG A 67 -3.89 -17.88 -17.65
#